data_AF-A0A7D8UFT0-F1
#
_entry.id   AF-A0A7D8UFT0-F1
#
_cell.length_a   1.000
_cell.length_b   1.000
_cell.length_c   1.000
_cell.angle_alpha   90.00
_cell.angle_beta   90.00
_cell.angle_gamma   90.00
#
_symmetry.space_group_name_H-M   'P 1'
#
loop_
_entity.id
_entity.type
_entity.pdbx_description
1 polymer ?
#
loop_
_entity_poly.entity_id
_entity_poly.type
_entity_poly.pdbx_seq_one_letter_code
_entity_poly.pdbx_strand_id
1 'polypeptide(L)'
;MRASTPSRRYDWTRASMGDSIRTRRRPGAGTSASRNRRGRGVVEPIDQVTGRGREAPAPRPLAGGDMATETAGAGSTSNVTRPVTRGWSIVAGSNDPCPTATPEHAFKATNPASGAELPIDFHPATTRQVQTAGEKAWEAFFAIRAKSPGDRARLLELIAQRLRGLGDALLQIASGETGLTTTRLMAERDRTVHTLLTFAEVVRRGDWLRATIDRGEASRSPVPKPDLRRMLVPLGPVAVFGAGNFPLAYSTAGGDTASALGAGCPVIVKGHPGHPGTGELVARAVTDAVRAAEFPPGTFSFLHSGGEREKSIGATLVRHPCVRAVGFTGSLGGGLALEKIASERSDPIPVYAEMGSTNPVFVLRHALEGQAKSIAEKLYASLVNSNGQMCTCPGLIFASRSDGAEALIRAMSDRIEAAEPAPMLGGRTRTNFLGRVNEVAKIEGVEARAGGPQAGHIPPGGAGGGAKHPVLASPALFRATYDVFVKNPTLLEEVFGPAAVVVICDTDEQLAEAATRFQGSLTASIFAGGYDAAAVRQLTTILEQRVGRIVYNGVPTGVEVAHAMVHGGPFPATNAPHTTAVGPMAIERWARPVCYQNAPEAMLPPELKSTNPLGLRRLIDGEWTDAKIERA
;
A
#
# COMPACT_ATOMS: atom_id res chain seq x y z
N MET A 1 -3.92 49.10 3.67
CA MET A 1 -4.23 48.91 5.10
C MET A 1 -3.83 47.49 5.49
N ARG A 2 -3.08 47.35 6.59
CA ARG A 2 -2.48 46.10 7.11
C ARG A 2 -3.54 45.22 7.80
N ALA A 3 -3.44 43.90 7.65
CA ALA A 3 -3.88 42.87 8.61
C ALA A 3 -3.33 41.50 8.15
N SER A 4 -2.15 41.05 8.62
CA SER A 4 -1.90 40.26 9.84
C SER A 4 -2.57 38.89 9.87
N THR A 5 -1.82 37.89 9.41
CA THR A 5 -1.99 36.44 9.63
C THR A 5 -1.74 36.08 11.09
N PRO A 6 -2.32 34.99 11.62
CA PRO A 6 -1.67 34.21 12.66
C PRO A 6 -1.45 32.76 12.20
N SER A 7 -0.17 32.40 12.07
CA SER A 7 0.30 31.01 12.01
C SER A 7 0.33 30.43 13.43
N ARG A 8 -0.34 29.30 13.65
CA ARG A 8 -0.10 28.46 14.84
C ARG A 8 0.73 27.26 14.40
N ARG A 9 2.02 27.28 14.76
CA ARG A 9 2.88 26.09 14.76
C ARG A 9 2.68 25.37 16.10
N TYR A 10 2.41 24.07 16.05
CA TYR A 10 2.44 23.21 17.23
C TYR A 10 3.90 22.77 17.48
N ASP A 11 4.43 23.10 18.65
CA ASP A 11 5.73 22.64 19.14
C ASP A 11 5.51 21.38 19.99
N TRP A 12 6.04 20.26 19.51
CA TRP A 12 5.98 18.95 20.17
C TRP A 12 7.26 18.68 20.94
N THR A 13 7.65 19.55 21.87
CA THR A 13 8.71 19.22 22.84
C THR A 13 8.45 19.87 24.21
N ARG A 14 8.23 19.01 25.23
CA ARG A 14 8.35 19.21 26.70
C ARG A 14 7.08 18.83 27.46
N ALA A 15 7.09 17.62 28.03
CA ALA A 15 6.40 17.33 29.28
C ALA A 15 7.46 16.85 30.28
N SER A 16 7.91 17.75 31.14
CA SER A 16 8.80 17.48 32.27
C SER A 16 8.01 16.84 33.41
N MET A 17 8.52 15.73 33.93
CA MET A 17 8.15 15.20 35.23
C MET A 17 8.45 16.23 36.32
N GLY A 18 7.48 16.44 37.22
CA GLY A 18 7.64 17.21 38.44
C GLY A 18 7.14 16.40 39.63
N ASP A 19 8.06 16.11 40.54
CA ASP A 19 7.83 15.52 41.86
C ASP A 19 6.87 16.35 42.73
N SER A 20 6.08 15.67 43.56
CA SER A 20 6.00 16.00 44.99
C SER A 20 5.14 15.03 45.83
N ILE A 21 5.80 14.45 46.85
CA ILE A 21 5.38 14.45 48.26
C ILE A 21 4.17 13.54 48.63
N ARG A 22 4.38 12.46 49.41
CA ARG A 22 4.49 12.47 50.89
C ARG A 22 4.63 11.08 51.50
N THR A 23 5.45 11.04 52.54
CA THR A 23 5.80 9.96 53.46
C THR A 23 4.65 9.48 54.35
N ARG A 24 4.65 8.19 54.73
CA ARG A 24 4.30 7.73 56.09
C ARG A 24 4.98 6.39 56.43
N ARG A 25 5.65 6.39 57.59
CA ARG A 25 6.41 5.31 58.26
C ARG A 25 5.48 4.40 59.09
N ARG A 26 5.67 3.07 59.05
CA ARG A 26 6.13 2.12 60.13
C ARG A 26 4.97 1.29 60.78
N PRO A 27 5.24 0.19 61.54
CA PRO A 27 6.17 -0.95 61.34
C PRO A 27 5.58 -2.34 61.78
N GLY A 28 6.33 -3.44 61.61
CA GLY A 28 6.12 -4.73 62.32
C GLY A 28 6.69 -5.92 61.51
N ALA A 29 7.91 -6.39 61.79
CA ALA A 29 8.29 -7.40 62.79
C ALA A 29 7.79 -8.82 62.47
N GLY A 30 8.71 -9.76 62.24
CA GLY A 30 8.39 -11.18 62.05
C GLY A 30 9.56 -12.01 61.52
N THR A 31 10.46 -12.41 62.41
CA THR A 31 11.56 -13.36 62.23
C THR A 31 11.09 -14.77 61.88
N SER A 32 11.82 -15.51 61.03
CA SER A 32 12.43 -16.81 61.41
C SER A 32 13.28 -17.41 60.29
N ALA A 33 14.36 -18.06 60.71
CA ALA A 33 15.37 -18.72 59.90
C ALA A 33 15.00 -20.18 59.58
N SER A 34 15.53 -20.75 58.50
CA SER A 34 16.28 -22.03 58.60
C SER A 34 17.10 -22.39 57.34
N ARG A 35 18.40 -22.57 57.61
CA ARG A 35 19.30 -23.67 57.17
C ARG A 35 19.46 -24.03 55.68
N ASN A 36 20.62 -23.59 55.18
CA ASN A 36 21.66 -24.36 54.46
C ASN A 36 21.43 -25.86 54.19
N ARG A 37 21.67 -26.27 52.93
CA ARG A 37 22.54 -27.42 52.60
C ARG A 37 23.25 -27.24 51.26
N ARG A 38 24.54 -27.59 51.27
CA ARG A 38 25.55 -27.52 50.20
C ARG A 38 25.49 -28.74 49.27
N GLY A 39 26.01 -28.58 48.05
CA GLY A 39 26.58 -29.62 47.18
C GLY A 39 26.71 -29.07 45.76
N ARG A 40 27.81 -28.43 45.35
CA ARG A 40 29.06 -28.98 44.76
C ARG A 40 28.86 -30.06 43.68
N GLY A 41 29.37 -29.77 42.47
CA GLY A 41 29.84 -30.74 41.47
C GLY A 41 29.32 -30.45 40.06
N VAL A 42 30.02 -29.66 39.24
CA VAL A 42 31.07 -30.01 38.25
C VAL A 42 30.49 -30.07 36.83
N VAL A 43 31.26 -29.48 35.91
CA VAL A 43 31.00 -29.18 34.51
C VAL A 43 31.66 -30.26 33.62
N GLU A 44 31.18 -30.34 32.37
CA GLU A 44 31.76 -30.96 31.16
C GLU A 44 31.30 -32.39 30.77
N PRO A 45 31.53 -32.84 29.53
CA PRO A 45 30.82 -32.44 28.31
C PRO A 45 30.32 -33.69 27.54
N ILE A 46 29.49 -33.56 26.50
CA ILE A 46 29.23 -34.69 25.59
C ILE A 46 29.39 -34.27 24.12
N ASP A 47 30.29 -35.01 23.50
CA ASP A 47 30.80 -34.93 22.14
C ASP A 47 29.82 -35.27 21.02
N GLN A 48 30.23 -34.81 19.84
CA GLN A 48 29.82 -35.23 18.52
C GLN A 48 29.95 -36.75 18.32
N VAL A 49 28.91 -37.39 17.77
CA VAL A 49 29.07 -38.57 16.90
C VAL A 49 28.13 -38.46 15.70
N THR A 50 28.71 -38.83 14.57
CA THR A 50 28.27 -38.85 13.19
C THR A 50 27.12 -39.83 12.90
N GLY A 51 26.22 -39.45 11.99
CA GLY A 51 25.20 -40.33 11.44
C GLY A 51 24.79 -39.91 10.03
N ARG A 52 25.27 -40.65 9.02
CA ARG A 52 24.97 -40.46 7.60
C ARG A 52 23.53 -40.87 7.26
N GLY A 53 22.91 -40.11 6.36
CA GLY A 53 22.18 -40.65 5.21
C GLY A 53 20.67 -40.78 5.32
N ARG A 54 19.94 -39.90 4.62
CA ARG A 54 18.96 -40.25 3.56
C ARG A 54 18.49 -38.96 2.87
N GLU A 55 19.10 -38.66 1.73
CA GLU A 55 18.62 -37.64 0.79
C GLU A 55 17.32 -38.13 0.11
N ALA A 56 16.34 -37.24 0.02
CA ALA A 56 15.13 -37.44 -0.77
C ALA A 56 15.43 -37.20 -2.26
N PRO A 57 14.93 -38.03 -3.20
CA PRO A 57 15.31 -37.94 -4.60
C PRO A 57 14.59 -36.77 -5.31
N ALA A 58 15.37 -36.04 -6.11
CA ALA A 58 14.89 -35.04 -7.06
C ALA A 58 14.05 -35.67 -8.19
N PRO A 59 13.05 -34.95 -8.74
CA PRO A 59 12.22 -35.48 -9.82
C PRO A 59 13.01 -35.54 -11.14
N ARG A 60 13.00 -36.71 -11.79
CA ARG A 60 13.57 -36.92 -13.13
C ARG A 60 12.64 -36.36 -14.23
N PRO A 61 13.21 -35.83 -15.33
CA PRO A 61 12.45 -35.39 -16.50
C PRO A 61 11.96 -36.60 -17.30
N LEU A 62 10.71 -36.56 -17.75
CA LEU A 62 10.17 -37.56 -18.66
C LEU A 62 10.66 -37.28 -20.09
N ALA A 63 11.27 -38.33 -20.67
CA ALA A 63 11.78 -38.39 -22.02
C ALA A 63 10.66 -38.35 -23.07
N GLY A 64 11.02 -37.83 -24.25
CA GLY A 64 10.18 -37.77 -25.43
C GLY A 64 9.75 -39.13 -25.96
N GLY A 65 8.57 -39.13 -26.58
CA GLY A 65 8.10 -40.14 -27.50
C GLY A 65 7.60 -39.44 -28.76
N ASP A 66 8.23 -39.74 -29.88
CA ASP A 66 7.72 -39.46 -31.22
C ASP A 66 6.39 -40.18 -31.44
N MET A 67 5.39 -39.49 -31.99
CA MET A 67 4.43 -40.09 -32.92
C MET A 67 3.79 -39.03 -33.83
N ALA A 68 4.01 -39.25 -35.13
CA ALA A 68 3.10 -39.09 -36.25
C ALA A 68 2.48 -37.70 -36.52
N THR A 69 2.92 -37.14 -37.65
CA THR A 69 2.20 -36.18 -38.48
C THR A 69 0.82 -36.70 -38.87
N GLU A 70 -0.23 -36.11 -38.31
CA GLU A 70 -1.58 -36.13 -38.89
C GLU A 70 -2.01 -34.70 -39.20
N THR A 71 -2.15 -34.42 -40.50
CA THR A 71 -2.79 -33.24 -41.06
C THR A 71 -4.27 -33.25 -40.73
N ALA A 72 -4.72 -32.33 -39.86
CA ALA A 72 -6.13 -32.13 -39.58
C ALA A 72 -6.52 -30.64 -39.72
N GLY A 73 -7.29 -30.37 -40.78
CA GLY A 73 -8.46 -29.49 -40.80
C GLY A 73 -8.32 -28.05 -40.30
N ALA A 74 -8.48 -27.11 -41.23
CA ALA A 74 -8.82 -25.71 -40.94
C ALA A 74 -10.09 -25.62 -40.09
N GLY A 75 -9.91 -25.57 -38.77
CA GLY A 75 -10.94 -25.30 -37.78
C GLY A 75 -11.00 -23.81 -37.49
N SER A 76 -12.17 -23.21 -37.78
CA SER A 76 -12.61 -21.86 -37.42
C SER A 76 -11.90 -21.28 -36.19
N THR A 77 -11.02 -20.31 -36.42
CA THR A 77 -10.58 -19.39 -35.36
C THR A 77 -11.78 -18.55 -34.95
N SER A 78 -12.30 -18.80 -33.76
CA SER A 78 -13.21 -17.86 -33.10
C SER A 78 -12.50 -16.50 -33.06
N ASN A 79 -13.07 -15.49 -33.74
CA ASN A 79 -12.64 -14.11 -33.65
C ASN A 79 -12.78 -13.64 -32.20
N VAL A 80 -11.75 -13.88 -31.37
CA VAL A 80 -11.60 -13.20 -30.08
C VAL A 80 -11.33 -11.75 -30.43
N THR A 81 -12.39 -10.95 -30.41
CA THR A 81 -12.30 -9.50 -30.58
C THR A 81 -11.36 -9.01 -29.49
N ARG A 82 -10.18 -8.49 -29.88
CA ARG A 82 -9.22 -7.91 -28.93
C ARG A 82 -9.98 -6.87 -28.09
N PRO A 83 -9.88 -6.90 -26.75
CA PRO A 83 -10.59 -5.95 -25.93
C PRO A 83 -10.07 -4.53 -26.25
N VAL A 84 -10.98 -3.64 -26.66
CA VAL A 84 -10.64 -2.28 -27.13
C VAL A 84 -11.08 -1.25 -26.09
N THR A 85 -10.14 -0.41 -25.68
CA THR A 85 -10.40 0.83 -24.92
C THR A 85 -11.12 1.82 -25.81
N ARG A 86 -12.23 2.39 -25.31
CA ARG A 86 -13.11 3.29 -26.07
C ARG A 86 -12.98 4.76 -25.67
N GLY A 87 -12.32 5.07 -24.56
CA GLY A 87 -12.16 6.46 -24.09
C GLY A 87 -13.31 6.98 -23.21
N TRP A 88 -14.22 6.09 -22.79
CA TRP A 88 -15.46 6.46 -22.09
C TRP A 88 -15.52 5.89 -20.68
N SER A 89 -16.10 6.66 -19.77
CA SER A 89 -16.38 6.20 -18.41
C SER A 89 -17.40 5.05 -18.45
N ILE A 90 -17.31 4.14 -17.48
CA ILE A 90 -18.26 3.05 -17.28
C ILE A 90 -19.08 3.39 -16.04
N VAL A 91 -20.36 3.67 -16.19
CA VAL A 91 -21.24 4.05 -15.08
C VAL A 91 -22.27 2.94 -14.88
N ALA A 92 -22.11 2.18 -13.79
CA ALA A 92 -22.98 1.07 -13.42
C ALA A 92 -23.24 0.10 -14.60
N GLY A 93 -22.17 -0.38 -15.23
CA GLY A 93 -22.23 -1.28 -16.38
C GLY A 93 -22.66 -0.65 -17.72
N SER A 94 -23.16 0.59 -17.72
CA SER A 94 -23.39 1.33 -18.96
C SER A 94 -22.06 1.75 -19.59
N ASN A 95 -22.00 1.58 -20.91
CA ASN A 95 -20.92 2.04 -21.78
C ASN A 95 -21.34 3.29 -22.58
N ASP A 96 -22.40 3.99 -22.14
CA ASP A 96 -22.96 5.08 -22.93
C ASP A 96 -21.91 6.18 -23.14
N PRO A 97 -21.67 6.60 -24.39
CA PRO A 97 -20.83 7.76 -24.65
C PRO A 97 -21.40 8.96 -23.89
N CYS A 98 -20.53 9.80 -23.34
CA CYS A 98 -20.98 10.96 -22.59
C CYS A 98 -21.79 11.88 -23.55
N PRO A 99 -23.08 12.13 -23.30
CA PRO A 99 -23.93 12.86 -24.25
C PRO A 99 -23.49 14.32 -24.49
N THR A 100 -22.60 14.85 -23.62
CA THR A 100 -22.01 16.19 -23.73
C THR A 100 -20.51 16.15 -24.03
N ALA A 101 -20.00 15.05 -24.60
CA ALA A 101 -18.59 14.94 -24.94
C ALA A 101 -18.26 15.83 -26.14
N THR A 102 -17.71 17.00 -25.87
CA THR A 102 -17.07 17.82 -26.89
C THR A 102 -15.59 17.42 -27.00
N PRO A 103 -14.99 17.48 -28.20
CA PRO A 103 -13.54 17.27 -28.39
C PRO A 103 -12.69 18.17 -27.49
N GLU A 104 -13.22 19.35 -27.12
CA GLU A 104 -12.55 20.37 -26.31
C GLU A 104 -12.13 19.91 -24.90
N HIS A 105 -12.77 18.86 -24.36
CA HIS A 105 -12.41 18.33 -23.04
C HIS A 105 -11.71 16.97 -23.09
N ALA A 106 -11.42 16.45 -24.28
CA ALA A 106 -10.70 15.20 -24.42
C ALA A 106 -9.23 15.36 -23.97
N PHE A 107 -8.62 14.28 -23.50
CA PHE A 107 -7.19 14.21 -23.24
C PHE A 107 -6.62 12.91 -23.81
N LYS A 108 -5.34 12.94 -24.16
CA LYS A 108 -4.59 11.75 -24.58
C LYS A 108 -3.58 11.36 -23.50
N ALA A 109 -3.31 10.06 -23.42
CA ALA A 109 -2.14 9.58 -22.68
C ALA A 109 -0.87 9.88 -23.48
N THR A 110 0.26 10.07 -22.79
CA THR A 110 1.56 10.30 -23.42
C THR A 110 2.48 9.15 -23.08
N ASN A 111 3.13 8.57 -24.08
CA ASN A 111 4.14 7.54 -23.88
C ASN A 111 5.39 8.14 -23.23
N PRO A 112 5.74 7.76 -22.00
CA PRO A 112 6.86 8.40 -21.31
C PRO A 112 8.23 8.06 -21.93
N ALA A 113 8.35 6.91 -22.60
CA ALA A 113 9.60 6.48 -23.23
C ALA A 113 9.88 7.19 -24.56
N SER A 114 8.86 7.71 -25.25
CA SER A 114 9.02 8.41 -26.54
C SER A 114 8.56 9.87 -26.54
N GLY A 115 7.74 10.27 -25.57
CA GLY A 115 7.01 11.54 -25.56
C GLY A 115 5.80 11.57 -26.49
N ALA A 116 5.53 10.50 -27.24
CA ALA A 116 4.46 10.46 -28.21
C ALA A 116 3.08 10.38 -27.54
N GLU A 117 2.11 11.15 -28.01
CA GLU A 117 0.71 10.94 -27.61
C GLU A 117 0.22 9.60 -28.15
N LEU A 118 -0.47 8.85 -27.30
CA LEU A 118 -1.15 7.63 -27.67
C LEU A 118 -2.44 7.95 -28.42
N PRO A 119 -2.91 7.07 -29.33
CA PRO A 119 -3.94 7.44 -30.30
C PRO A 119 -5.33 7.65 -29.70
N ILE A 120 -5.61 7.09 -28.52
CA ILE A 120 -6.95 7.09 -27.91
C ILE A 120 -7.26 8.43 -27.26
N ASP A 121 -8.41 9.01 -27.61
CA ASP A 121 -9.00 10.14 -26.91
C ASP A 121 -9.81 9.66 -25.71
N PHE A 122 -9.52 10.22 -24.54
CA PHE A 122 -10.23 9.93 -23.30
C PHE A 122 -11.09 11.11 -22.91
N HIS A 123 -12.33 10.83 -22.52
CA HIS A 123 -13.30 11.85 -22.15
C HIS A 123 -13.51 11.84 -20.63
N PRO A 124 -13.05 12.88 -19.91
CA PRO A 124 -13.24 12.99 -18.47
C PRO A 124 -14.73 13.00 -18.12
N ALA A 125 -15.10 12.28 -17.06
CA ALA A 125 -16.46 12.19 -16.57
C ALA A 125 -17.06 13.57 -16.30
N THR A 126 -18.37 13.68 -16.52
CA THR A 126 -19.15 14.87 -16.14
C THR A 126 -19.62 14.78 -14.69
N THR A 127 -19.98 15.91 -14.11
CA THR A 127 -20.66 15.95 -12.79
C THR A 127 -21.88 15.04 -12.76
N ARG A 128 -22.67 15.00 -13.85
CA ARG A 128 -23.83 14.11 -13.96
C ARG A 128 -23.44 12.64 -13.87
N GLN A 129 -22.39 12.21 -14.56
CA GLN A 129 -21.89 10.83 -14.46
C GLN A 129 -21.40 10.49 -13.06
N VAL A 130 -20.78 11.44 -12.35
CA VAL A 130 -20.38 11.26 -10.93
C VAL A 130 -21.63 11.05 -10.05
N GLN A 131 -22.68 11.88 -10.22
CA GLN A 131 -23.94 11.73 -9.47
C GLN A 131 -24.59 10.37 -9.75
N THR A 132 -24.76 10.03 -11.03
CA THR A 132 -25.37 8.75 -11.43
C THR A 132 -24.57 7.54 -10.92
N ALA A 133 -23.23 7.60 -10.93
CA ALA A 133 -22.40 6.54 -10.37
C ALA A 133 -22.64 6.38 -8.86
N GLY A 134 -22.73 7.49 -8.12
CA GLY A 134 -23.01 7.49 -6.68
C GLY A 134 -24.39 6.93 -6.34
N GLU A 135 -25.43 7.38 -7.06
CA GLU A 135 -26.81 6.92 -6.91
C GLU A 135 -26.95 5.43 -7.21
N LYS A 136 -26.41 4.97 -8.35
CA LYS A 136 -26.47 3.56 -8.75
C LYS A 136 -25.69 2.64 -7.81
N ALA A 137 -24.56 3.12 -7.28
CA ALA A 137 -23.82 2.39 -6.24
C ALA A 137 -24.64 2.25 -4.96
N TRP A 138 -25.36 3.30 -4.54
CA TRP A 138 -26.24 3.25 -3.38
C TRP A 138 -27.42 2.29 -3.57
N GLU A 139 -28.07 2.33 -4.72
CA GLU A 139 -29.14 1.38 -5.08
C GLU A 139 -28.64 -0.07 -5.03
N ALA A 140 -27.46 -0.33 -5.61
CA ALA A 140 -26.87 -1.66 -5.65
C ALA A 140 -26.42 -2.19 -4.27
N PHE A 141 -26.04 -1.29 -3.35
CA PHE A 141 -25.47 -1.63 -2.05
C PHE A 141 -26.31 -2.64 -1.27
N PHE A 142 -27.63 -2.46 -1.23
CA PHE A 142 -28.54 -3.31 -0.46
C PHE A 142 -28.58 -4.75 -0.98
N ALA A 143 -28.52 -4.94 -2.30
CA ALA A 143 -28.44 -6.26 -2.92
C ALA A 143 -27.05 -6.89 -2.74
N ILE A 144 -25.98 -6.11 -2.86
CA ILE A 144 -24.59 -6.59 -2.69
C ILE A 144 -24.35 -7.09 -1.27
N ARG A 145 -24.75 -6.32 -0.25
CA ARG A 145 -24.54 -6.71 1.16
C ARG A 145 -25.37 -7.93 1.59
N ALA A 146 -26.41 -8.27 0.82
CA ALA A 146 -27.24 -9.46 1.04
C ALA A 146 -26.69 -10.72 0.35
N LYS A 147 -25.72 -10.59 -0.57
CA LYS A 147 -25.06 -11.74 -1.21
C LYS A 147 -24.29 -12.55 -0.17
N SER A 148 -24.21 -13.87 -0.38
CA SER A 148 -23.46 -14.74 0.52
C SER A 148 -21.95 -14.45 0.45
N PRO A 149 -21.16 -14.84 1.46
CA PRO A 149 -19.70 -14.82 1.35
C PRO A 149 -19.18 -15.57 0.12
N GLY A 150 -19.81 -16.69 -0.24
CA GLY A 150 -19.48 -17.48 -1.43
C GLY A 150 -19.67 -16.71 -2.74
N ASP A 151 -20.78 -15.96 -2.86
CA ASP A 151 -21.06 -15.14 -4.05
C ASP A 151 -20.07 -13.98 -4.19
N ARG A 152 -19.75 -13.29 -3.09
CA ARG A 152 -18.75 -12.20 -3.09
C ARG A 152 -17.36 -12.72 -3.44
N ALA A 153 -16.98 -13.87 -2.90
CA ALA A 153 -15.71 -14.51 -3.24
C ALA A 153 -15.66 -14.92 -4.73
N ARG A 154 -16.75 -15.47 -5.27
CA ARG A 154 -16.87 -15.81 -6.69
C ARG A 154 -16.73 -14.57 -7.59
N LEU A 155 -17.26 -13.41 -7.19
CA LEU A 155 -17.06 -12.16 -7.92
C LEU A 155 -15.56 -11.81 -8.02
N LEU A 156 -14.82 -11.87 -6.91
CA LEU A 156 -13.38 -11.56 -6.88
C LEU A 156 -12.56 -12.53 -7.76
N GLU A 157 -12.92 -13.82 -7.74
CA GLU A 157 -12.30 -14.83 -8.60
C GLU A 157 -12.59 -14.61 -10.08
N LEU A 158 -13.82 -14.22 -10.42
CA LEU A 158 -14.17 -13.87 -11.79
C LEU A 158 -13.39 -12.63 -12.26
N ILE A 159 -13.24 -11.60 -11.41
CA ILE A 159 -12.39 -10.44 -11.72
C ILE A 159 -10.95 -10.90 -11.99
N ALA A 160 -10.40 -11.75 -11.13
CA ALA A 160 -9.06 -12.30 -11.30
C ALA A 160 -8.90 -13.07 -12.62
N GLN A 161 -9.88 -13.91 -12.97
CA GLN A 161 -9.92 -14.64 -14.24
C GLN A 161 -9.95 -13.70 -15.45
N ARG A 162 -10.82 -12.68 -15.41
CA ARG A 162 -10.94 -11.70 -16.51
C ARG A 162 -9.68 -10.86 -16.66
N LEU A 163 -9.04 -10.47 -15.55
CA LEU A 163 -7.78 -9.74 -15.58
C LEU A 163 -6.65 -10.56 -16.22
N ARG A 164 -6.54 -11.86 -15.90
CA ARG A 164 -5.60 -12.76 -16.59
C ARG A 164 -5.92 -12.88 -18.07
N GLY A 165 -7.20 -12.98 -18.41
CA GLY A 165 -7.69 -13.11 -19.79
C GLY A 165 -7.40 -11.91 -20.69
N LEU A 166 -7.10 -10.72 -20.14
CA LEU A 166 -6.67 -9.57 -20.94
C LEU A 166 -5.29 -9.78 -21.60
N GLY A 167 -4.45 -10.68 -21.07
CA GLY A 167 -3.19 -11.09 -21.67
C GLY A 167 -2.25 -9.92 -21.98
N ASP A 168 -1.53 -10.04 -23.10
CA ASP A 168 -0.51 -9.07 -23.51
C ASP A 168 -1.09 -7.70 -23.87
N ALA A 169 -2.37 -7.63 -24.28
CA ALA A 169 -3.01 -6.35 -24.63
C ALA A 169 -2.99 -5.37 -23.44
N LEU A 170 -3.20 -5.88 -22.22
CA LEU A 170 -3.09 -5.09 -20.99
C LEU A 170 -1.64 -4.63 -20.74
N LEU A 171 -0.67 -5.51 -20.96
CA LEU A 171 0.74 -5.19 -20.71
C LEU A 171 1.25 -4.13 -21.68
N GLN A 172 0.84 -4.21 -22.96
CA GLN A 172 1.24 -3.25 -23.98
C GLN A 172 0.65 -1.85 -23.74
N ILE A 173 -0.64 -1.74 -23.42
CA ILE A 173 -1.24 -0.43 -23.14
C ILE A 173 -0.65 0.17 -21.86
N ALA A 174 -0.47 -0.63 -20.80
CA ALA A 174 0.11 -0.16 -19.56
C ALA A 174 1.58 0.26 -19.73
N SER A 175 2.37 -0.49 -20.51
CA SER A 175 3.75 -0.11 -20.82
C SER A 175 3.78 1.19 -21.61
N GLY A 176 2.92 1.31 -22.62
CA GLY A 176 2.79 2.51 -23.43
C GLY A 176 2.39 3.74 -22.61
N GLU A 177 1.53 3.61 -21.60
CA GLU A 177 1.07 4.74 -20.78
C GLU A 177 2.04 5.10 -19.65
N THR A 178 2.82 4.15 -19.13
CA THR A 178 3.59 4.33 -17.88
C THR A 178 5.10 4.32 -18.08
N GLY A 179 5.59 3.84 -19.22
CA GLY A 179 7.03 3.61 -19.46
C GLY A 179 7.60 2.44 -18.66
N LEU A 180 6.77 1.71 -17.88
CA LEU A 180 7.19 0.50 -17.18
C LEU A 180 7.38 -0.65 -18.15
N THR A 181 8.34 -1.52 -17.86
CA THR A 181 8.60 -2.71 -18.69
C THR A 181 7.44 -3.71 -18.59
N THR A 182 7.20 -4.45 -19.67
CA THR A 182 6.17 -5.49 -19.70
C THR A 182 6.41 -6.59 -18.66
N THR A 183 7.68 -6.94 -18.37
CA THR A 183 8.03 -7.88 -17.28
C THR A 183 7.57 -7.38 -15.91
N ARG A 184 7.80 -6.09 -15.60
CA ARG A 184 7.32 -5.47 -14.36
C ARG A 184 5.79 -5.49 -14.29
N LEU A 185 5.13 -5.13 -15.39
CA LEU A 185 3.67 -5.10 -15.47
C LEU A 185 3.03 -6.50 -15.39
N MET A 186 3.71 -7.52 -15.92
CA MET A 186 3.28 -8.92 -15.79
C MET A 186 3.31 -9.35 -14.33
N ALA A 187 4.41 -9.07 -13.62
CA ALA A 187 4.51 -9.33 -12.18
C ALA A 187 3.43 -8.57 -11.38
N GLU A 188 3.14 -7.33 -11.76
CA GLU A 188 2.10 -6.52 -11.11
C GLU A 188 0.68 -7.03 -11.39
N ARG A 189 0.39 -7.49 -12.62
CA ARG A 189 -0.87 -8.16 -12.96
C ARG A 189 -1.05 -9.40 -12.09
N ASP A 190 -0.01 -10.23 -11.99
CA ASP A 190 -0.07 -11.49 -11.25
C ASP A 190 -0.22 -11.23 -9.75
N ARG A 191 0.43 -10.19 -9.22
CA ARG A 191 0.18 -9.67 -7.85
C ARG A 191 -1.28 -9.23 -7.66
N THR A 192 -1.85 -8.51 -8.62
CA THR A 192 -3.25 -8.04 -8.56
C THR A 192 -4.22 -9.22 -8.51
N VAL A 193 -3.98 -10.23 -9.35
CA VAL A 193 -4.74 -11.49 -9.33
C VAL A 193 -4.61 -12.20 -7.98
N HIS A 194 -3.39 -12.37 -7.47
CA HIS A 194 -3.16 -13.00 -6.18
C HIS A 194 -3.88 -12.25 -5.04
N THR A 195 -3.90 -10.91 -5.09
CA THR A 195 -4.62 -10.06 -4.13
C THR A 195 -6.13 -10.33 -4.15
N LEU A 196 -6.73 -10.40 -5.34
CA LEU A 196 -8.16 -10.72 -5.50
C LEU A 196 -8.51 -12.10 -4.95
N LEU A 197 -7.68 -13.12 -5.26
CA LEU A 197 -7.88 -14.48 -4.75
C LEU A 197 -7.72 -14.55 -3.23
N THR A 198 -6.73 -13.84 -2.68
CA THR A 198 -6.55 -13.73 -1.22
C THR A 198 -7.79 -13.16 -0.55
N PHE A 199 -8.40 -12.09 -1.09
CA PHE A 199 -9.64 -11.56 -0.54
C PHE A 199 -10.83 -12.51 -0.74
N ALA A 200 -10.90 -13.28 -1.81
CA ALA A 200 -11.92 -14.32 -1.98
C ALA A 200 -11.85 -15.36 -0.84
N GLU A 201 -10.66 -15.80 -0.48
CA GLU A 201 -10.44 -16.70 0.66
C GLU A 201 -10.81 -16.05 2.00
N VAL A 202 -10.37 -14.82 2.24
CA VAL A 202 -10.70 -14.06 3.46
C VAL A 202 -12.20 -13.91 3.64
N VAL A 203 -12.92 -13.57 2.56
CA VAL A 203 -14.37 -13.41 2.58
C VAL A 203 -15.07 -14.71 2.94
N ARG A 204 -14.65 -15.85 2.37
CA ARG A 204 -15.21 -17.17 2.71
C ARG A 204 -14.91 -17.58 4.15
N ARG A 205 -13.69 -17.32 4.62
CA ARG A 205 -13.26 -17.67 5.99
C ARG A 205 -14.04 -16.88 7.04
N GLY A 206 -14.36 -15.62 6.77
CA GLY A 206 -15.27 -14.80 7.59
C GLY A 206 -14.71 -14.35 8.95
N ASP A 207 -13.43 -14.61 9.25
CA ASP A 207 -12.74 -14.13 10.46
C ASP A 207 -12.70 -12.59 10.54
N TRP A 208 -12.63 -11.92 9.40
CA TRP A 208 -12.69 -10.46 9.30
C TRP A 208 -14.00 -9.86 9.83
N LEU A 209 -15.08 -10.66 9.93
CA LEU A 209 -16.36 -10.19 10.46
C LEU A 209 -16.29 -9.92 11.97
N ARG A 210 -15.26 -10.46 12.65
CA ARG A 210 -15.02 -10.28 14.09
C ARG A 210 -16.27 -10.59 14.93
N ALA A 211 -17.01 -11.62 14.53
CA ALA A 211 -18.22 -12.07 15.19
C ALA A 211 -17.94 -12.35 16.68
N THR A 212 -18.57 -11.57 17.55
CA THR A 212 -18.41 -11.65 19.01
C THR A 212 -19.79 -11.81 19.65
N ILE A 213 -19.91 -12.72 20.62
CA ILE A 213 -21.16 -13.02 21.33
C ILE A 213 -20.90 -13.04 22.82
N ASP A 214 -21.57 -12.18 23.57
CA ASP A 214 -21.68 -12.27 25.02
C ASP A 214 -23.07 -12.81 25.35
N ARG A 215 -23.12 -14.03 25.91
CA ARG A 215 -24.40 -14.69 26.23
C ARG A 215 -25.15 -13.92 27.31
N GLY A 216 -26.46 -13.84 27.17
CA GLY A 216 -27.34 -13.28 28.19
C GLY A 216 -27.40 -14.13 29.46
N GLU A 217 -27.62 -13.50 30.60
CA GLU A 217 -27.71 -14.12 31.92
C GLU A 217 -28.86 -13.47 32.71
N ALA A 218 -30.05 -14.04 32.57
CA ALA A 218 -31.27 -13.51 33.17
C ALA A 218 -31.23 -13.52 34.71
N SER A 219 -30.53 -14.48 35.31
CA SER A 219 -30.38 -14.65 36.76
C SER A 219 -29.34 -13.74 37.41
N ARG A 220 -28.55 -12.99 36.62
CA ARG A 220 -27.49 -12.14 37.16
C ARG A 220 -28.09 -11.02 38.03
N SER A 221 -27.53 -10.83 39.23
CA SER A 221 -27.95 -9.81 40.20
C SER A 221 -26.84 -8.76 40.39
N PRO A 222 -27.14 -7.46 40.60
CA PRO A 222 -28.48 -6.86 40.72
C PRO A 222 -29.17 -6.60 39.38
N VAL A 223 -28.44 -6.71 38.27
CA VAL A 223 -28.96 -6.43 36.92
C VAL A 223 -28.68 -7.61 35.99
N PRO A 224 -29.72 -8.19 35.35
CA PRO A 224 -29.56 -9.22 34.33
C PRO A 224 -28.54 -8.82 33.24
N LYS A 225 -27.77 -9.78 32.72
CA LYS A 225 -26.89 -9.55 31.56
C LYS A 225 -27.74 -9.69 30.28
N PRO A 226 -27.85 -8.67 29.42
CA PRO A 226 -28.47 -8.85 28.12
C PRO A 226 -27.61 -9.75 27.21
N ASP A 227 -28.23 -10.42 26.24
CA ASP A 227 -27.51 -11.09 25.14
C ASP A 227 -27.02 -10.02 24.16
N LEU A 228 -25.72 -9.99 23.90
CA LEU A 228 -25.09 -9.03 22.99
C LEU A 228 -24.33 -9.78 21.91
N ARG A 229 -24.62 -9.47 20.65
CA ARG A 229 -23.89 -10.05 19.50
C ARG A 229 -23.44 -8.94 18.60
N ARG A 230 -22.20 -8.98 18.12
CA ARG A 230 -21.68 -7.98 17.19
C ARG A 230 -20.91 -8.60 16.04
N MET A 231 -20.92 -7.91 14.91
CA MET A 231 -20.06 -8.18 13.77
C MET A 231 -19.74 -6.88 13.03
N LEU A 232 -18.74 -6.93 12.15
CA LEU A 232 -18.51 -5.88 11.16
C LEU A 232 -19.51 -6.01 10.00
N VAL A 233 -20.01 -4.87 9.53
CA VAL A 233 -20.90 -4.73 8.37
C VAL A 233 -20.33 -3.67 7.41
N PRO A 234 -20.55 -3.78 6.08
CA PRO A 234 -19.99 -2.82 5.13
C PRO A 234 -20.52 -1.39 5.35
N LEU A 235 -19.67 -0.40 5.06
CA LEU A 235 -19.99 1.02 5.21
C LEU A 235 -20.99 1.51 4.14
N GLY A 236 -20.87 1.03 2.90
CA GLY A 236 -21.61 1.52 1.73
C GLY A 236 -20.68 1.78 0.54
N PRO A 237 -21.10 2.55 -0.48
CA PRO A 237 -20.27 2.87 -1.64
C PRO A 237 -18.91 3.48 -1.28
N VAL A 238 -17.84 2.97 -1.88
CA VAL A 238 -16.45 3.41 -1.67
C VAL A 238 -15.93 4.09 -2.93
N ALA A 239 -15.31 5.27 -2.78
CA ALA A 239 -14.57 5.92 -3.85
C ALA A 239 -13.09 5.49 -3.80
N VAL A 240 -12.53 5.07 -4.94
CA VAL A 240 -11.12 4.62 -5.02
C VAL A 240 -10.36 5.50 -6.01
N PHE A 241 -9.22 6.03 -5.56
CA PHE A 241 -8.29 6.84 -6.34
C PHE A 241 -7.00 6.05 -6.56
N GLY A 242 -6.84 5.51 -7.77
CA GLY A 242 -5.70 4.65 -8.10
C GLY A 242 -4.36 5.39 -8.14
N ALA A 243 -3.29 4.68 -7.76
CA ALA A 243 -1.93 5.16 -7.78
C ALA A 243 -1.39 5.33 -9.21
N GLY A 244 -0.54 6.32 -9.44
CA GLY A 244 0.12 6.50 -10.74
C GLY A 244 1.21 5.46 -11.02
N ASN A 245 1.92 5.00 -9.98
CA ASN A 245 3.12 4.17 -10.08
C ASN A 245 2.89 2.66 -10.05
N PHE A 246 1.68 2.24 -9.68
CA PHE A 246 1.22 0.86 -9.76
C PHE A 246 -0.13 0.83 -10.50
N PRO A 247 -0.10 0.86 -11.85
CA PRO A 247 -1.29 1.01 -12.68
C PRO A 247 -2.28 -0.17 -12.58
N LEU A 248 -1.90 -1.27 -11.95
CA LEU A 248 -2.74 -2.46 -11.75
C LEU A 248 -2.99 -2.72 -10.26
N ALA A 249 -1.95 -2.97 -9.47
CA ALA A 249 -2.07 -3.52 -8.11
C ALA A 249 -2.60 -2.51 -7.07
N TYR A 250 -2.52 -1.22 -7.36
CA TYR A 250 -3.03 -0.13 -6.50
C TYR A 250 -3.92 0.83 -7.31
N SER A 251 -4.64 0.30 -8.29
CA SER A 251 -5.47 1.06 -9.22
C SER A 251 -6.85 0.42 -9.37
N THR A 252 -7.41 0.37 -10.58
CA THR A 252 -8.80 0.00 -10.87
C THR A 252 -9.28 -1.27 -10.18
N ALA A 253 -8.50 -2.35 -10.21
CA ALA A 253 -8.80 -3.62 -9.53
C ALA A 253 -7.76 -3.94 -8.45
N GLY A 254 -7.11 -2.90 -7.90
CA GLY A 254 -6.07 -3.03 -6.89
C GLY A 254 -6.61 -3.39 -5.51
N GLY A 255 -5.72 -3.32 -4.50
CA GLY A 255 -6.02 -3.71 -3.12
C GLY A 255 -7.26 -3.04 -2.53
N ASP A 256 -7.44 -1.74 -2.72
CA ASP A 256 -8.61 -0.99 -2.22
C ASP A 256 -9.92 -1.49 -2.86
N THR A 257 -9.96 -1.64 -4.18
CA THR A 257 -11.14 -2.19 -4.88
C THR A 257 -11.44 -3.62 -4.44
N ALA A 258 -10.42 -4.48 -4.38
CA ALA A 258 -10.58 -5.89 -4.02
C ALA A 258 -11.11 -6.05 -2.59
N SER A 259 -10.52 -5.32 -1.64
CA SER A 259 -10.94 -5.35 -0.24
C SER A 259 -12.32 -4.74 -0.02
N ALA A 260 -12.66 -3.63 -0.70
CA ALA A 260 -13.99 -3.00 -0.59
C ALA A 260 -15.09 -3.90 -1.16
N LEU A 261 -14.90 -4.48 -2.35
CA LEU A 261 -15.84 -5.44 -2.94
C LEU A 261 -16.00 -6.67 -2.04
N GLY A 262 -14.89 -7.18 -1.46
CA GLY A 262 -14.92 -8.30 -0.51
C GLY A 262 -15.75 -8.01 0.75
N ALA A 263 -15.63 -6.80 1.30
CA ALA A 263 -16.43 -6.33 2.43
C ALA A 263 -17.94 -6.22 2.11
N GLY A 264 -18.29 -6.15 0.83
CA GLY A 264 -19.67 -5.94 0.36
C GLY A 264 -20.00 -4.48 0.04
N CYS A 265 -18.98 -3.67 -0.28
CA CYS A 265 -19.14 -2.28 -0.70
C CYS A 265 -19.09 -2.16 -2.23
N PRO A 266 -20.07 -1.50 -2.89
CA PRO A 266 -19.90 -1.07 -4.28
C PRO A 266 -18.72 -0.09 -4.40
N VAL A 267 -18.05 -0.09 -5.56
CA VAL A 267 -16.83 0.70 -5.79
C VAL A 267 -16.99 1.65 -6.97
N ILE A 268 -16.61 2.91 -6.78
CA ILE A 268 -16.51 3.92 -7.84
C ILE A 268 -15.05 4.35 -7.95
N VAL A 269 -14.40 3.96 -9.04
CA VAL A 269 -13.00 4.31 -9.30
C VAL A 269 -12.92 5.65 -10.02
N LYS A 270 -12.17 6.60 -9.46
CA LYS A 270 -11.67 7.77 -10.18
C LYS A 270 -10.39 7.35 -10.90
N GLY A 271 -10.47 7.10 -12.21
CA GLY A 271 -9.37 6.60 -13.02
C GLY A 271 -8.20 7.57 -13.05
N HIS A 272 -6.98 7.10 -12.81
CA HIS A 272 -5.81 7.98 -12.79
C HIS A 272 -5.45 8.44 -14.22
N PRO A 273 -5.20 9.74 -14.46
CA PRO A 273 -4.95 10.27 -15.81
C PRO A 273 -3.63 9.80 -16.43
N GLY A 274 -2.73 9.22 -15.64
CA GLY A 274 -1.46 8.67 -16.12
C GLY A 274 -1.57 7.31 -16.79
N HIS A 275 -2.70 6.61 -16.67
CA HIS A 275 -2.91 5.29 -17.31
C HIS A 275 -4.40 5.03 -17.64
N PRO A 276 -5.05 5.97 -18.36
CA PRO A 276 -6.49 5.93 -18.57
C PRO A 276 -6.95 4.68 -19.34
N GLY A 277 -6.22 4.26 -20.36
CA GLY A 277 -6.54 3.10 -21.17
C GLY A 277 -6.33 1.79 -20.43
N THR A 278 -5.27 1.69 -19.63
CA THR A 278 -5.05 0.58 -18.71
C THR A 278 -6.20 0.46 -17.71
N GLY A 279 -6.55 1.59 -17.08
CA GLY A 279 -7.62 1.65 -16.11
C GLY A 279 -8.97 1.23 -16.70
N GLU A 280 -9.31 1.71 -17.90
CA GLU A 280 -10.54 1.34 -18.60
C GLU A 280 -10.56 -0.15 -18.99
N LEU A 281 -9.46 -0.71 -19.48
CA LEU A 281 -9.40 -2.11 -19.89
C LEU A 281 -9.67 -3.05 -18.70
N VAL A 282 -9.06 -2.73 -17.55
CA VAL A 282 -9.34 -3.42 -16.28
C VAL A 282 -10.78 -3.19 -15.84
N ALA A 283 -11.32 -1.98 -15.95
CA ALA A 283 -12.69 -1.65 -15.58
C ALA A 283 -13.72 -2.46 -16.40
N ARG A 284 -13.44 -2.72 -17.68
CA ARG A 284 -14.26 -3.59 -18.53
C ARG A 284 -14.24 -5.04 -18.06
N ALA A 285 -13.06 -5.55 -17.69
CA ALA A 285 -12.92 -6.88 -17.11
C ALA A 285 -13.70 -7.02 -15.79
N VAL A 286 -13.64 -6.01 -14.91
CA VAL A 286 -14.43 -5.97 -13.67
C VAL A 286 -15.93 -5.94 -13.96
N THR A 287 -16.36 -5.09 -14.90
CA THR A 287 -17.77 -4.96 -15.29
C THR A 287 -18.33 -6.26 -15.86
N ASP A 288 -17.56 -6.98 -16.68
CA ASP A 288 -17.96 -8.29 -17.19
C ASP A 288 -18.08 -9.33 -16.06
N ALA A 289 -17.15 -9.31 -15.10
CA ALA A 289 -17.21 -10.17 -13.92
C ALA A 289 -18.43 -9.87 -13.03
N VAL A 290 -18.79 -8.60 -12.83
CA VAL A 290 -20.01 -8.19 -12.11
C VAL A 290 -21.26 -8.79 -12.76
N ARG A 291 -21.35 -8.69 -14.09
CA ARG A 291 -22.45 -9.29 -14.85
C ARG A 291 -22.46 -10.82 -14.74
N ALA A 292 -21.31 -11.47 -14.92
CA ALA A 292 -21.19 -12.93 -14.86
C ALA A 292 -21.42 -13.52 -13.46
N ALA A 293 -21.22 -12.72 -12.41
CA ALA A 293 -21.53 -13.08 -11.03
C ALA A 293 -22.99 -12.78 -10.63
N GLU A 294 -23.79 -12.21 -11.55
CA GLU A 294 -25.17 -11.79 -11.30
C GLU A 294 -25.28 -10.78 -10.13
N PHE A 295 -24.34 -9.85 -10.10
CA PHE A 295 -24.37 -8.69 -9.21
C PHE A 295 -25.05 -7.50 -9.93
N PRO A 296 -25.72 -6.59 -9.20
CA PRO A 296 -26.29 -5.40 -9.82
C PRO A 296 -25.21 -4.57 -10.53
N PRO A 297 -25.52 -3.93 -11.67
CA PRO A 297 -24.53 -3.16 -12.42
C PRO A 297 -23.86 -2.04 -11.61
N GLY A 298 -24.58 -1.44 -10.66
CA GLY A 298 -24.05 -0.42 -9.73
C GLY A 298 -22.98 -0.92 -8.75
N THR A 299 -22.63 -2.21 -8.76
CA THR A 299 -21.50 -2.76 -7.98
C THR A 299 -20.18 -2.08 -8.31
N PHE A 300 -20.01 -1.66 -9.56
CA PHE A 300 -18.76 -1.07 -10.02
C PHE A 300 -19.01 0.05 -11.04
N SER A 301 -18.24 1.13 -10.91
CA SER A 301 -18.14 2.20 -11.91
C SER A 301 -16.69 2.67 -12.04
N PHE A 302 -16.32 3.13 -13.24
CA PHE A 302 -15.02 3.71 -13.54
C PHE A 302 -15.21 5.05 -14.24
N LEU A 303 -14.68 6.10 -13.63
CA LEU A 303 -14.78 7.47 -14.12
C LEU A 303 -13.43 7.89 -14.67
N HIS A 304 -13.35 8.11 -15.99
CA HIS A 304 -12.19 8.77 -16.58
C HIS A 304 -12.05 10.15 -15.96
N SER A 305 -10.82 10.51 -15.62
CA SER A 305 -10.57 11.82 -15.03
C SER A 305 -9.18 12.30 -15.41
N GLY A 306 -9.17 13.35 -16.21
CA GLY A 306 -7.98 13.95 -16.80
C GLY A 306 -8.35 15.31 -17.38
N GLY A 307 -7.40 15.94 -18.07
CA GLY A 307 -7.56 17.29 -18.58
C GLY A 307 -8.02 18.27 -17.50
N GLU A 308 -8.85 19.22 -17.88
CA GLU A 308 -9.33 20.30 -17.00
C GLU A 308 -10.23 19.82 -15.85
N ARG A 309 -10.82 18.62 -15.97
CA ARG A 309 -11.75 18.06 -14.98
C ARG A 309 -11.11 17.13 -13.95
N GLU A 310 -9.80 16.88 -14.01
CA GLU A 310 -9.10 15.92 -13.12
C GLU A 310 -9.44 16.13 -11.64
N LYS A 311 -9.32 17.39 -11.18
CA LYS A 311 -9.53 17.75 -9.75
C LYS A 311 -11.01 17.84 -9.39
N SER A 312 -11.84 18.41 -10.25
CA SER A 312 -13.26 18.64 -9.96
C SER A 312 -14.05 17.33 -9.88
N ILE A 313 -13.73 16.32 -10.71
CA ILE A 313 -14.32 14.97 -10.62
C ILE A 313 -14.01 14.34 -9.26
N GLY A 314 -12.74 14.40 -8.82
CA GLY A 314 -12.32 13.87 -7.53
C GLY A 314 -13.04 14.55 -6.36
N ALA A 315 -13.05 15.87 -6.34
CA ALA A 315 -13.75 16.64 -5.30
C ALA A 315 -15.27 16.36 -5.29
N THR A 316 -15.90 16.29 -6.45
CA THR A 316 -17.34 15.99 -6.57
C THR A 316 -17.65 14.59 -6.04
N LEU A 317 -16.83 13.59 -6.38
CA LEU A 317 -17.00 12.23 -5.92
C LEU A 317 -16.87 12.13 -4.40
N VAL A 318 -15.85 12.76 -3.80
CA VAL A 318 -15.68 12.76 -2.34
C VAL A 318 -16.80 13.53 -1.63
N ARG A 319 -17.40 14.57 -2.24
CA ARG A 319 -18.57 15.28 -1.68
C ARG A 319 -19.89 14.55 -1.86
N HIS A 320 -19.95 13.52 -2.71
CA HIS A 320 -21.21 12.87 -3.07
C HIS A 320 -21.89 12.21 -1.86
N PRO A 321 -23.16 12.50 -1.55
CA PRO A 321 -23.81 12.06 -0.30
C PRO A 321 -23.88 10.53 -0.15
N CYS A 322 -23.92 9.78 -1.25
CA CYS A 322 -23.93 8.32 -1.23
C CYS A 322 -22.57 7.65 -0.95
N VAL A 323 -21.44 8.35 -1.13
CA VAL A 323 -20.11 7.79 -0.84
C VAL A 323 -19.91 7.74 0.68
N ARG A 324 -19.40 6.61 1.18
CA ARG A 324 -19.26 6.28 2.61
C ARG A 324 -17.82 6.09 3.07
N ALA A 325 -16.86 5.95 2.16
CA ALA A 325 -15.44 5.97 2.45
C ALA A 325 -14.63 6.27 1.19
N VAL A 326 -13.37 6.68 1.36
CA VAL A 326 -12.43 6.92 0.26
C VAL A 326 -11.14 6.14 0.49
N GLY A 327 -10.68 5.41 -0.53
CA GLY A 327 -9.32 4.89 -0.64
C GLY A 327 -8.51 5.74 -1.60
N PHE A 328 -7.33 6.20 -1.18
CA PHE A 328 -6.44 7.04 -1.99
C PHE A 328 -4.99 6.60 -1.86
N THR A 329 -4.30 6.56 -2.99
CA THR A 329 -2.83 6.43 -3.04
C THR A 329 -2.26 7.50 -3.95
N GLY A 330 -1.42 8.38 -3.42
CA GLY A 330 -0.87 9.49 -4.20
C GLY A 330 -0.05 10.48 -3.37
N SER A 331 -0.02 11.74 -3.78
CA SER A 331 0.78 12.75 -3.09
C SER A 331 0.16 13.21 -1.77
N LEU A 332 1.00 13.66 -0.84
CA LEU A 332 0.58 14.27 0.44
C LEU A 332 -0.44 15.40 0.24
N GLY A 333 -0.17 16.33 -0.68
CA GLY A 333 -1.08 17.43 -0.97
C GLY A 333 -2.44 16.98 -1.53
N GLY A 334 -2.45 15.91 -2.34
CA GLY A 334 -3.69 15.31 -2.85
C GLY A 334 -4.51 14.65 -1.73
N GLY A 335 -3.86 13.83 -0.90
CA GLY A 335 -4.51 13.14 0.22
C GLY A 335 -5.11 14.12 1.23
N LEU A 336 -4.36 15.14 1.65
CA LEU A 336 -4.84 16.19 2.55
C LEU A 336 -6.00 17.00 1.97
N ALA A 337 -6.00 17.25 0.66
CA ALA A 337 -7.11 17.95 0.01
C ALA A 337 -8.39 17.12 0.04
N LEU A 338 -8.31 15.80 -0.19
CA LEU A 338 -9.46 14.90 -0.13
C LEU A 338 -9.96 14.70 1.31
N GLU A 339 -9.05 14.58 2.28
CA GLU A 339 -9.40 14.50 3.70
C GLU A 339 -10.15 15.76 4.16
N LYS A 340 -9.65 16.95 3.80
CA LYS A 340 -10.34 18.22 4.08
C LYS A 340 -11.75 18.22 3.49
N ILE A 341 -11.90 17.85 2.22
CA ILE A 341 -13.21 17.79 1.56
C ILE A 341 -14.16 16.82 2.28
N ALA A 342 -13.66 15.65 2.70
CA ALA A 342 -14.45 14.65 3.38
C ALA A 342 -14.89 15.09 4.78
N SER A 343 -14.00 15.75 5.53
CA SER A 343 -14.29 16.28 6.88
C SER A 343 -15.29 17.45 6.87
N GLU A 344 -15.33 18.23 5.78
CA GLU A 344 -16.25 19.37 5.58
C GLU A 344 -17.66 18.96 5.14
N ARG A 345 -17.94 17.67 4.91
CA ARG A 345 -19.27 17.19 4.58
C ARG A 345 -20.22 17.34 5.77
N SER A 346 -21.52 17.46 5.50
CA SER A 346 -22.56 17.38 6.54
C SER A 346 -22.60 16.02 7.23
N ASP A 347 -22.21 14.96 6.51
CA ASP A 347 -21.99 13.61 6.99
C ASP A 347 -20.54 13.21 6.64
N PRO A 348 -19.57 13.50 7.53
CA PRO A 348 -18.16 13.20 7.31
C PRO A 348 -17.90 11.72 7.07
N ILE A 349 -16.96 11.42 6.18
CA ILE A 349 -16.60 10.04 5.82
C ILE A 349 -15.10 9.79 6.03
N PRO A 350 -14.70 8.56 6.37
CA PRO A 350 -13.29 8.21 6.47
C PRO A 350 -12.61 8.29 5.09
N VAL A 351 -11.40 8.83 5.10
CA VAL A 351 -10.45 8.78 3.98
C VAL A 351 -9.25 7.97 4.45
N TYR A 352 -8.86 6.96 3.68
CA TYR A 352 -7.64 6.19 3.87
C TYR A 352 -6.66 6.59 2.77
N ALA A 353 -5.77 7.53 3.09
CA ALA A 353 -4.85 8.14 2.14
C ALA A 353 -3.42 7.68 2.42
N GLU A 354 -2.91 6.77 1.57
CA GLU A 354 -1.50 6.43 1.49
C GLU A 354 -0.76 7.53 0.70
N MET A 355 0.21 8.17 1.33
CA MET A 355 0.83 9.39 0.83
C MET A 355 2.34 9.24 0.65
N GLY A 356 3.14 10.09 1.32
CA GLY A 356 4.59 10.17 1.10
C GLY A 356 5.39 9.48 2.22
N SER A 357 6.54 8.92 1.85
CA SER A 357 7.41 8.19 2.77
C SER A 357 8.88 8.28 2.36
N THR A 358 9.79 8.46 3.31
CA THR A 358 11.24 8.50 3.04
C THR A 358 11.92 7.14 3.18
N ASN A 359 11.28 6.18 3.87
CA ASN A 359 11.74 4.80 4.04
C ASN A 359 13.19 4.71 4.54
N PRO A 360 13.53 5.28 5.70
CA PRO A 360 14.89 5.36 6.18
C PRO A 360 15.54 3.99 6.36
N VAL A 361 16.81 3.90 5.98
CA VAL A 361 17.65 2.71 6.15
C VAL A 361 18.76 3.04 7.15
N PHE A 362 18.96 2.21 8.16
CA PHE A 362 20.04 2.31 9.12
C PHE A 362 21.06 1.20 8.84
N VAL A 363 22.30 1.56 8.54
CA VAL A 363 23.38 0.62 8.24
C VAL A 363 24.44 0.73 9.33
N LEU A 364 24.43 -0.26 10.22
CA LEU A 364 25.25 -0.27 11.43
C LEU A 364 26.69 -0.70 11.14
N ARG A 365 27.60 -0.35 12.07
CA ARG A 365 29.04 -0.57 11.95
C ARG A 365 29.40 -2.01 11.62
N HIS A 366 28.87 -2.98 12.36
CA HIS A 366 29.24 -4.38 12.16
C HIS A 366 28.56 -5.01 10.94
N ALA A 367 27.52 -4.39 10.38
CA ALA A 367 27.01 -4.75 9.06
C ALA A 367 27.96 -4.28 7.95
N LEU A 368 28.57 -3.10 8.11
CA LEU A 368 29.52 -2.54 7.14
C LEU A 368 30.84 -3.32 7.11
N GLU A 369 31.26 -3.89 8.25
CA GLU A 369 32.41 -4.80 8.37
C GLU A 369 32.19 -6.08 7.56
N GLY A 370 32.69 -6.09 6.33
CA GLY A 370 32.67 -7.26 5.44
C GLY A 370 31.46 -7.39 4.51
N GLN A 371 30.39 -6.59 4.71
CA GLN A 371 29.19 -6.66 3.84
C GLN A 371 28.87 -5.36 3.10
N ALA A 372 29.65 -4.28 3.27
CA ALA A 372 29.39 -2.98 2.65
C ALA A 372 29.04 -3.05 1.15
N LYS A 373 29.80 -3.81 0.35
CA LYS A 373 29.51 -3.99 -1.09
C LYS A 373 28.19 -4.72 -1.35
N SER A 374 27.90 -5.80 -0.62
CA SER A 374 26.63 -6.53 -0.78
C SER A 374 25.42 -5.68 -0.39
N ILE A 375 25.57 -4.87 0.66
CA ILE A 375 24.54 -3.92 1.08
C ILE A 375 24.37 -2.82 0.02
N ALA A 376 25.46 -2.30 -0.56
CA ALA A 376 25.42 -1.33 -1.66
C ALA A 376 24.61 -1.86 -2.85
N GLU A 377 24.86 -3.12 -3.25
CA GLU A 377 24.15 -3.77 -4.36
C GLU A 377 22.65 -3.89 -4.08
N LYS A 378 22.27 -4.32 -2.87
CA LYS A 378 20.85 -4.41 -2.47
C LYS A 378 20.19 -3.04 -2.48
N LEU A 379 20.83 -2.02 -1.91
CA LEU A 379 20.29 -0.67 -1.83
C LEU A 379 20.19 -0.02 -3.21
N TYR A 380 21.21 -0.17 -4.06
CA TYR A 380 21.17 0.28 -5.44
C TYR A 380 20.02 -0.37 -6.21
N ALA A 381 19.90 -1.70 -6.18
CA ALA A 381 18.82 -2.42 -6.84
C ALA A 381 17.44 -1.98 -6.35
N SER A 382 17.31 -1.71 -5.05
CA SER A 382 16.09 -1.16 -4.46
C SER A 382 15.80 0.27 -4.93
N LEU A 383 16.82 1.12 -5.02
CA LEU A 383 16.71 2.53 -5.42
C LEU A 383 16.28 2.67 -6.88
N VAL A 384 16.81 1.83 -7.79
CA VAL A 384 16.52 1.92 -9.23
C VAL A 384 15.33 1.06 -9.66
N ASN A 385 14.71 0.29 -8.75
CA ASN A 385 13.52 -0.49 -9.05
C ASN A 385 12.37 0.42 -9.54
N SER A 386 11.87 0.18 -10.76
CA SER A 386 10.93 1.08 -11.45
C SER A 386 11.39 2.53 -11.52
N ASN A 387 12.71 2.72 -11.69
CA ASN A 387 13.37 4.02 -11.63
C ASN A 387 13.04 4.78 -10.34
N GLY A 388 13.03 4.09 -9.20
CA GLY A 388 12.75 4.68 -7.88
C GLY A 388 11.31 5.13 -7.65
N GLN A 389 10.39 4.82 -8.56
CA GLN A 389 8.97 5.23 -8.47
C GLN A 389 8.17 4.28 -7.59
N MET A 390 8.71 3.97 -6.41
CA MET A 390 8.13 3.07 -5.42
C MET A 390 7.83 3.88 -4.15
N CYS A 391 6.63 3.76 -3.59
CA CYS A 391 6.31 4.41 -2.30
C CYS A 391 7.22 3.95 -1.16
N THR A 392 7.82 2.76 -1.31
CA THR A 392 8.80 2.15 -0.41
C THR A 392 10.24 2.28 -0.92
N CYS A 393 10.55 3.27 -1.77
CA CYS A 393 11.92 3.55 -2.23
C CYS A 393 12.78 4.09 -1.06
N PRO A 394 13.99 3.56 -0.80
CA PRO A 394 14.86 4.04 0.28
C PRO A 394 15.51 5.39 -0.07
N GLY A 395 14.92 6.49 0.39
CA GLY A 395 15.38 7.85 0.10
C GLY A 395 16.42 8.39 1.09
N LEU A 396 16.45 7.86 2.32
CA LEU A 396 17.41 8.24 3.36
C LEU A 396 18.17 7.02 3.88
N ILE A 397 19.49 7.10 3.92
CA ILE A 397 20.36 6.03 4.39
C ILE A 397 21.28 6.60 5.47
N PHE A 398 21.11 6.20 6.72
CA PHE A 398 21.97 6.56 7.84
C PHE A 398 23.03 5.47 8.04
N ALA A 399 24.31 5.81 7.95
CA ALA A 399 25.40 4.85 8.05
C ALA A 399 26.41 5.23 9.15
N SER A 400 26.84 4.26 9.95
CA SER A 400 27.93 4.46 10.94
C SER A 400 29.24 4.81 10.25
N ARG A 401 29.92 5.88 10.69
CA ARG A 401 31.23 6.29 10.15
C ARG A 401 32.23 5.14 10.25
N SER A 402 32.73 4.72 9.10
CA SER A 402 33.72 3.65 8.96
C SER A 402 34.23 3.62 7.52
N ASP A 403 35.33 2.90 7.27
CA ASP A 403 35.80 2.60 5.91
C ASP A 403 34.74 1.82 5.11
N GLY A 404 33.92 1.00 5.80
CA GLY A 404 32.80 0.31 5.21
C GLY A 404 31.70 1.25 4.71
N ALA A 405 31.42 2.36 5.40
CA ALA A 405 30.48 3.37 4.91
C ALA A 405 31.01 4.07 3.65
N GLU A 406 32.30 4.37 3.58
CA GLU A 406 32.92 4.93 2.37
C GLU A 406 32.92 3.90 1.22
N ALA A 407 33.13 2.62 1.51
CA ALA A 407 33.02 1.53 0.53
C ALA A 407 31.58 1.36 0.02
N LEU A 408 30.58 1.48 0.89
CA LEU A 408 29.15 1.48 0.55
C LEU A 408 28.84 2.61 -0.43
N ILE A 409 29.22 3.85 -0.09
CA ILE A 409 28.99 5.02 -0.95
C ILE A 409 29.67 4.85 -2.30
N ARG A 410 30.95 4.45 -2.33
CA ARG A 410 31.68 4.23 -3.60
C ARG A 410 31.00 3.18 -4.47
N ALA A 411 30.63 2.03 -3.91
CA ALA A 411 29.98 0.97 -4.67
C ALA A 411 28.61 1.41 -5.21
N MET A 412 27.81 2.16 -4.44
CA MET A 412 26.56 2.73 -4.95
C MET A 412 26.82 3.78 -6.03
N SER A 413 27.83 4.65 -5.85
CA SER A 413 28.23 5.66 -6.82
C SER A 413 28.61 5.03 -8.16
N ASP A 414 29.47 4.01 -8.16
CA ASP A 414 29.93 3.32 -9.37
C ASP A 414 28.75 2.73 -10.17
N ARG A 415 27.77 2.16 -9.46
CA ARG A 415 26.55 1.61 -10.07
C ARG A 415 25.63 2.68 -10.63
N ILE A 416 25.57 3.85 -10.00
CA ILE A 416 24.75 4.99 -10.44
C ILE A 416 25.36 5.67 -11.66
N GLU A 417 26.68 5.85 -11.70
CA GLU A 417 27.39 6.39 -12.87
C GLU A 417 27.28 5.46 -14.09
N ALA A 418 27.21 4.14 -13.86
CA ALA A 418 27.00 3.16 -14.92
C ALA A 418 25.53 3.00 -15.37
N ALA A 419 24.58 3.69 -14.72
CA ALA A 419 23.15 3.53 -14.99
C ALA A 419 22.67 4.45 -16.12
N GLU A 420 21.97 3.88 -17.10
CA GLU A 420 21.31 4.65 -18.14
C GLU A 420 20.06 5.39 -17.59
N PRO A 421 19.74 6.60 -18.10
CA PRO A 421 18.49 7.27 -17.77
C PRO A 421 17.27 6.41 -18.16
N ALA A 422 16.30 6.29 -17.26
CA ALA A 422 15.09 5.50 -17.48
C ALA A 422 13.82 6.36 -17.47
N PRO A 423 12.72 5.93 -18.12
CA PRO A 423 11.46 6.68 -18.12
C PRO A 423 10.88 6.91 -16.72
N MET A 424 10.46 8.14 -16.47
CA MET A 424 9.52 8.47 -15.38
C MET A 424 8.09 8.22 -15.87
N LEU A 425 7.10 8.12 -14.96
CA LEU A 425 5.69 7.86 -15.27
C LEU A 425 5.02 8.97 -16.10
N GLY A 426 5.65 10.15 -16.20
CA GLY A 426 5.14 11.27 -16.97
C GLY A 426 5.89 12.57 -16.68
N GLY A 427 5.62 13.60 -17.49
CA GLY A 427 6.29 14.91 -17.40
C GLY A 427 6.17 15.57 -16.03
N ARG A 428 4.97 15.54 -15.41
CA ARG A 428 4.73 16.09 -14.06
C ARG A 428 5.61 15.42 -13.01
N THR A 429 5.69 14.09 -13.03
CA THR A 429 6.51 13.30 -12.09
C THR A 429 7.99 13.62 -12.26
N ARG A 430 8.47 13.67 -13.52
CA ARG A 430 9.85 14.05 -13.82
C ARG A 430 10.19 15.46 -13.32
N THR A 431 9.35 16.45 -13.61
CA THR A 431 9.56 17.84 -13.17
C THR A 431 9.66 17.93 -11.65
N ASN A 432 8.76 17.25 -10.93
CA ASN A 432 8.78 17.21 -9.47
C ASN A 432 10.05 16.54 -8.94
N PHE A 433 10.44 15.39 -9.51
CA PHE A 433 11.68 14.70 -9.16
C PHE A 433 12.91 15.60 -9.33
N LEU A 434 13.08 16.21 -10.51
CA LEU A 434 14.22 17.09 -10.79
C LEU A 434 14.21 18.33 -9.89
N GLY A 435 13.04 18.90 -9.60
CA GLY A 435 12.90 20.01 -8.64
C GLY A 435 13.45 19.62 -7.26
N ARG A 436 13.00 18.48 -6.73
CA ARG A 436 13.42 17.97 -5.42
C ARG A 436 14.92 17.60 -5.37
N VAL A 437 15.44 16.96 -6.41
CA VAL A 437 16.88 16.67 -6.54
C VAL A 437 17.70 17.98 -6.54
N ASN A 438 17.25 18.99 -7.29
CA ASN A 438 17.91 20.30 -7.32
C ASN A 438 17.86 21.04 -5.97
N GLU A 439 16.77 20.89 -5.22
CA GLU A 439 16.65 21.46 -3.87
C GLU A 439 17.64 20.80 -2.91
N VAL A 440 17.74 19.47 -2.92
CA VAL A 440 18.71 18.71 -2.11
C VAL A 440 20.16 19.09 -2.47
N ALA A 441 20.47 19.17 -3.76
CA ALA A 441 21.81 19.48 -4.25
C ALA A 441 22.30 20.90 -3.89
N LYS A 442 21.39 21.82 -3.55
CA LYS A 442 21.72 23.22 -3.18
C LYS A 442 21.95 23.41 -1.68
N ILE A 443 21.70 22.39 -0.85
CA ILE A 443 21.88 22.47 0.59
C ILE A 443 23.39 22.54 0.91
N GLU A 444 23.80 23.55 1.66
CA GLU A 444 25.19 23.70 2.09
C GLU A 444 25.63 22.48 2.93
N GLY A 445 26.76 21.88 2.55
CA GLY A 445 27.30 20.67 3.19
C GLY A 445 26.73 19.35 2.66
N VAL A 446 25.80 19.38 1.69
CA VAL A 446 25.42 18.19 0.91
C VAL A 446 26.36 18.05 -0.29
N GLU A 447 26.96 16.88 -0.43
CA GLU A 447 27.87 16.52 -1.52
C GLU A 447 27.15 15.61 -2.54
N ALA A 448 27.15 15.96 -3.82
CA ALA A 448 26.77 15.00 -4.87
C ALA A 448 27.89 13.95 -5.03
N ARG A 449 27.52 12.66 -4.97
CA ARG A 449 28.48 11.55 -5.02
C ARG A 449 28.43 10.75 -6.31
N ALA A 450 27.28 10.69 -6.95
CA ALA A 450 27.11 10.12 -8.28
C ALA A 450 25.78 10.55 -8.88
N GLY A 451 25.76 10.62 -10.21
CA GLY A 451 24.61 11.12 -10.93
C GLY A 451 24.23 12.54 -10.51
N GLY A 452 23.02 12.96 -10.87
CA GLY A 452 22.55 14.30 -10.54
C GLY A 452 21.53 14.79 -11.56
N PRO A 453 21.11 16.07 -11.46
CA PRO A 453 20.11 16.65 -12.33
C PRO A 453 20.62 16.87 -13.77
N GLN A 454 21.81 16.35 -14.12
CA GLN A 454 22.25 16.32 -15.51
C GLN A 454 21.16 15.65 -16.34
N ALA A 455 20.67 16.43 -17.28
CA ALA A 455 19.50 16.10 -18.04
C ALA A 455 19.70 14.80 -18.83
N GLY A 456 18.99 13.74 -18.44
CA GLY A 456 18.83 12.52 -19.25
C GLY A 456 17.99 12.78 -20.50
N HIS A 457 18.39 13.73 -21.35
CA HIS A 457 17.65 14.43 -22.42
C HIS A 457 16.84 15.65 -21.92
N ILE A 458 17.48 16.82 -21.86
CA ILE A 458 16.84 18.08 -22.22
C ILE A 458 17.28 18.29 -23.68
N PRO A 459 16.36 18.37 -24.65
CA PRO A 459 16.75 18.76 -25.99
C PRO A 459 17.33 20.18 -25.93
N PRO A 460 18.35 20.50 -26.73
CA PRO A 460 18.71 21.88 -27.00
C PRO A 460 17.46 22.62 -27.52
N GLY A 461 17.07 23.75 -26.90
CA GLY A 461 15.98 24.61 -27.40
C GLY A 461 14.64 24.57 -26.64
N GLY A 462 14.59 24.10 -25.39
CA GLY A 462 13.38 24.05 -24.56
C GLY A 462 12.81 25.39 -24.08
N ALA A 463 12.48 26.30 -25.00
CA ALA A 463 11.55 27.40 -24.82
C ALA A 463 10.86 27.68 -26.18
N GLY A 464 9.86 26.87 -26.51
CA GLY A 464 8.99 27.07 -27.68
C GLY A 464 9.26 26.09 -28.83
N GLY A 465 8.29 25.19 -29.08
CA GLY A 465 8.21 24.44 -30.35
C GLY A 465 8.03 22.93 -30.19
N GLY A 466 6.77 22.48 -30.18
CA GLY A 466 6.24 21.27 -30.86
C GLY A 466 6.87 19.87 -30.74
N ALA A 467 8.04 19.66 -30.14
CA ALA A 467 8.72 18.36 -30.18
C ALA A 467 8.37 17.49 -28.95
N LYS A 468 7.87 16.28 -29.24
CA LYS A 468 7.48 15.21 -28.31
C LYS A 468 8.75 14.45 -27.89
N HIS A 469 9.14 14.50 -26.61
CA HIS A 469 10.40 13.92 -26.12
C HIS A 469 10.20 12.92 -24.97
N PRO A 470 11.08 11.89 -24.85
CA PRO A 470 11.12 11.00 -23.70
C PRO A 470 11.24 11.75 -22.37
N VAL A 471 10.55 11.29 -21.33
CA VAL A 471 10.62 11.86 -19.98
C VAL A 471 11.52 11.00 -19.09
N LEU A 472 12.81 10.96 -19.42
CA LEU A 472 13.79 10.15 -18.70
C LEU A 472 14.38 10.89 -17.48
N ALA A 473 14.83 10.13 -16.48
CA ALA A 473 15.59 10.61 -15.34
C ALA A 473 16.68 9.61 -14.96
N SER A 474 17.83 10.13 -14.54
CA SER A 474 18.95 9.34 -14.01
C SER A 474 18.89 9.22 -12.49
N PRO A 475 19.44 8.15 -11.91
CA PRO A 475 19.62 8.06 -10.47
C PRO A 475 20.56 9.14 -9.93
N ALA A 476 20.41 9.48 -8.66
CA ALA A 476 21.28 10.43 -7.96
C ALA A 476 21.61 9.96 -6.54
N LEU A 477 22.88 10.11 -6.14
CA LEU A 477 23.34 9.83 -4.78
C LEU A 477 23.97 11.07 -4.17
N PHE A 478 23.50 11.42 -3.00
CA PHE A 478 24.04 12.50 -2.19
C PHE A 478 24.65 11.97 -0.91
N ARG A 479 25.56 12.74 -0.32
CA ARG A 479 26.15 12.51 0.99
C ARG A 479 25.97 13.75 1.85
N ALA A 480 25.68 13.54 3.12
CA ALA A 480 25.64 14.58 4.13
C ALA A 480 26.24 14.08 5.45
N THR A 481 26.66 14.99 6.33
CA THR A 481 26.96 14.64 7.72
C THR A 481 25.67 14.70 8.55
N TYR A 482 25.71 14.07 9.73
CA TYR A 482 24.64 14.18 10.72
C TYR A 482 24.28 15.64 11.06
N ASP A 483 25.27 16.52 11.23
CA ASP A 483 25.03 17.93 11.53
C ASP A 483 24.30 18.68 10.41
N VAL A 484 24.63 18.37 9.15
CA VAL A 484 23.91 18.91 7.99
C VAL A 484 22.48 18.39 7.99
N PHE A 485 22.27 17.10 8.24
CA PHE A 485 20.94 16.51 8.33
C PHE A 485 20.05 17.19 9.38
N VAL A 486 20.53 17.36 10.62
CA VAL A 486 19.74 17.95 11.72
C VAL A 486 19.36 19.41 11.44
N LYS A 487 20.20 20.17 10.73
CA LYS A 487 19.97 21.59 10.42
C LYS A 487 19.04 21.81 9.22
N ASN A 488 18.80 20.79 8.39
CA ASN A 488 18.14 20.94 7.10
C ASN A 488 16.88 20.07 6.99
N PRO A 489 15.70 20.57 7.39
CA PRO A 489 14.45 19.81 7.35
C PRO A 489 14.03 19.40 5.93
N THR A 490 14.53 20.07 4.89
CA THR A 490 14.31 19.70 3.48
C THR A 490 14.77 18.28 3.16
N LEU A 491 15.78 17.75 3.87
CA LEU A 491 16.25 16.38 3.71
C LEU A 491 15.25 15.33 4.24
N LEU A 492 14.26 15.73 5.05
CA LEU A 492 13.22 14.85 5.57
C LEU A 492 12.04 14.68 4.61
N GLU A 493 11.99 15.47 3.54
CA GLU A 493 10.93 15.45 2.55
C GLU A 493 11.27 14.48 1.41
N GLU A 494 10.29 13.68 1.00
CA GLU A 494 10.45 12.65 -0.03
C GLU A 494 10.95 13.21 -1.37
N VAL A 495 11.83 12.45 -2.02
CA VAL A 495 12.19 12.61 -3.42
C VAL A 495 11.62 11.42 -4.20
N PHE A 496 10.45 11.59 -4.82
CA PHE A 496 9.77 10.49 -5.53
C PHE A 496 10.48 10.20 -6.87
N GLY A 497 11.42 9.25 -6.84
CA GLY A 497 12.26 8.85 -7.96
C GLY A 497 13.57 8.22 -7.48
N PRO A 498 14.54 7.98 -8.37
CA PRO A 498 15.73 7.18 -8.09
C PRO A 498 16.83 8.00 -7.37
N ALA A 499 16.52 8.67 -6.26
CA ALA A 499 17.48 9.47 -5.50
C ALA A 499 17.56 9.07 -4.02
N ALA A 500 18.78 9.07 -3.47
CA ALA A 500 19.01 8.80 -2.06
C ALA A 500 20.06 9.75 -1.46
N VAL A 501 19.91 10.04 -0.17
CA VAL A 501 20.92 10.77 0.63
C VAL A 501 21.51 9.83 1.67
N VAL A 502 22.83 9.65 1.65
CA VAL A 502 23.58 8.94 2.68
C VAL A 502 24.04 9.91 3.75
N VAL A 503 23.51 9.78 4.96
CA VAL A 503 23.88 10.57 6.14
C VAL A 503 24.89 9.79 6.96
N ILE A 504 26.09 10.36 7.15
CA ILE A 504 27.13 9.76 7.98
C ILE A 504 26.93 10.16 9.44
N CYS A 505 26.78 9.15 10.30
CA CYS A 505 26.66 9.28 11.75
C CYS A 505 27.94 8.79 12.43
N ASP A 506 28.51 9.59 13.33
CA ASP A 506 29.76 9.30 14.04
C ASP A 506 29.58 8.27 15.15
N THR A 507 28.39 8.23 15.76
CA THR A 507 28.09 7.37 16.91
C THR A 507 26.71 6.73 16.79
N ASP A 508 26.48 5.68 17.58
CA ASP A 508 25.17 5.00 17.66
C ASP A 508 24.10 5.92 18.26
N GLU A 509 24.48 6.86 19.13
CA GLU A 509 23.57 7.89 19.64
C GLU A 509 23.07 8.80 18.52
N GLN A 510 23.92 9.18 17.55
CA GLN A 510 23.49 9.96 16.39
C GLN A 510 22.54 9.16 15.50
N LEU A 511 22.75 7.86 15.33
CA LEU A 511 21.82 6.99 14.60
C LEU A 511 20.46 6.92 15.31
N ALA A 512 20.47 6.72 16.62
CA ALA A 512 19.25 6.70 17.43
C ALA A 512 18.53 8.06 17.39
N GLU A 513 19.26 9.18 17.50
CA GLU A 513 18.67 10.51 17.41
C GLU A 513 18.09 10.77 16.01
N ALA A 514 18.81 10.42 14.94
CA ALA A 514 18.31 10.51 13.57
C ALA A 514 16.99 9.75 13.39
N ALA A 515 16.86 8.57 14.03
CA ALA A 515 15.63 7.78 13.99
C ALA A 515 14.41 8.48 14.62
N THR A 516 14.62 9.51 15.45
CA THR A 516 13.54 10.31 16.04
C THR A 516 13.12 11.51 15.19
N ARG A 517 13.91 11.87 14.16
CA ARG A 517 13.79 13.15 13.44
C ARG A 517 12.87 13.08 12.22
N PHE A 518 12.77 11.92 11.56
CA PHE A 518 11.89 11.78 10.41
C PHE A 518 10.42 11.68 10.82
N GLN A 519 9.53 12.13 9.94
CA GLN A 519 8.08 12.03 10.15
C GLN A 519 7.62 10.57 10.00
N GLY A 520 6.33 10.28 10.14
CA GLY A 520 5.85 8.93 9.90
C GLY A 520 6.18 8.41 8.49
N SER A 521 6.64 7.17 8.41
CA SER A 521 7.10 6.51 7.17
C SER A 521 6.41 5.15 7.00
N LEU A 522 6.27 4.67 5.76
CA LEU A 522 5.74 3.33 5.50
C LEU A 522 6.66 2.26 6.10
N THR A 523 7.96 2.48 5.98
CA THR A 523 8.96 1.50 6.41
C THR A 523 10.17 2.14 7.07
N ALA A 524 10.94 1.34 7.80
CA ALA A 524 12.36 1.57 8.06
C ALA A 524 13.10 0.24 7.88
N SER A 525 14.37 0.30 7.47
CA SER A 525 15.22 -0.89 7.37
C SER A 525 16.44 -0.79 8.29
N ILE A 526 16.88 -1.91 8.86
CA ILE A 526 18.09 -2.00 9.69
C ILE A 526 18.99 -3.08 9.11
N PHE A 527 20.20 -2.71 8.68
CA PHE A 527 21.30 -3.63 8.40
C PHE A 527 22.22 -3.69 9.62
N ALA A 528 22.39 -4.89 10.17
CA ALA A 528 23.11 -5.15 11.41
C ALA A 528 23.98 -6.42 11.31
N GLY A 529 25.17 -6.37 11.90
CA GLY A 529 26.07 -7.50 12.13
C GLY A 529 25.94 -8.09 13.54
N GLY A 530 26.79 -9.09 13.83
CA GLY A 530 26.66 -9.91 15.05
C GLY A 530 26.81 -9.16 16.39
N TYR A 531 27.49 -8.01 16.39
CA TYR A 531 27.75 -7.22 17.60
C TYR A 531 26.83 -5.99 17.74
N ASP A 532 25.88 -5.78 16.83
CA ASP A 532 25.00 -4.60 16.80
C ASP A 532 23.74 -4.73 17.69
N ALA A 533 23.60 -5.81 18.46
CA ALA A 533 22.33 -6.17 19.11
C ALA A 533 21.76 -5.08 20.04
N ALA A 534 22.61 -4.30 20.71
CA ALA A 534 22.16 -3.20 21.57
C ALA A 534 21.59 -2.03 20.74
N ALA A 535 22.31 -1.58 19.72
CA ALA A 535 21.87 -0.53 18.79
C ALA A 535 20.59 -0.93 18.06
N VAL A 536 20.48 -2.20 17.63
CA VAL A 536 19.26 -2.74 16.98
C VAL A 536 18.06 -2.64 17.91
N ARG A 537 18.17 -3.03 19.19
CA ARG A 537 17.06 -2.93 20.15
C ARG A 537 16.61 -1.48 20.37
N GLN A 538 17.57 -0.56 20.48
CA GLN A 538 17.28 0.86 20.66
C GLN A 538 16.59 1.43 19.42
N LEU A 539 17.11 1.18 18.22
CA LEU A 539 16.49 1.61 16.96
C LEU A 539 15.09 1.01 16.81
N THR A 540 14.91 -0.28 17.06
CA THR A 540 13.60 -0.94 16.95
C THR A 540 12.56 -0.25 17.81
N THR A 541 12.89 0.03 19.07
CA THR A 541 11.99 0.72 20.02
C THR A 541 11.55 2.10 19.51
N ILE A 542 12.47 2.84 18.88
CA ILE A 542 12.17 4.16 18.30
C ILE A 542 11.32 4.01 17.04
N LEU A 543 11.70 3.09 16.15
CA LEU A 543 11.08 2.90 14.84
C LEU A 543 9.65 2.37 14.93
N GLU A 544 9.31 1.57 15.95
CA GLU A 544 7.94 1.13 16.22
C GLU A 544 6.95 2.30 16.37
N GLN A 545 7.43 3.49 16.76
CA GLN A 545 6.60 4.70 16.86
C GLN A 545 6.55 5.52 15.58
N ARG A 546 7.34 5.15 14.57
CA ARG A 546 7.60 5.96 13.37
C ARG A 546 7.19 5.28 12.07
N VAL A 547 7.11 3.95 12.04
CA VAL A 547 6.87 3.20 10.80
C VAL A 547 5.81 2.12 10.94
N GLY A 548 5.15 1.76 9.84
CA GLY A 548 4.26 0.60 9.81
C GLY A 548 5.00 -0.73 9.71
N ARG A 549 6.19 -0.75 9.11
CA ARG A 549 6.98 -1.99 8.90
C ARG A 549 8.48 -1.78 9.07
N ILE A 550 9.09 -2.59 9.93
CA ILE A 550 10.55 -2.64 10.11
C ILE A 550 11.10 -3.84 9.33
N VAL A 551 12.15 -3.61 8.54
CA VAL A 551 12.82 -4.63 7.73
C VAL A 551 14.23 -4.86 8.27
N TYR A 552 14.60 -6.10 8.59
CA TYR A 552 15.95 -6.44 9.05
C TYR A 552 16.77 -7.08 7.93
N ASN A 553 18.01 -6.62 7.76
CA ASN A 553 19.00 -7.13 6.79
C ASN A 553 18.49 -7.24 5.34
N GLY A 554 17.57 -6.33 4.99
CA GLY A 554 16.90 -6.28 3.70
C GLY A 554 16.49 -4.86 3.34
N VAL A 555 15.91 -4.71 2.16
CA VAL A 555 15.48 -3.42 1.60
C VAL A 555 13.95 -3.30 1.63
N PRO A 556 13.40 -2.07 1.67
CA PRO A 556 11.98 -1.88 1.96
C PRO A 556 11.04 -2.13 0.77
N THR A 557 11.57 -2.21 -0.46
CA THR A 557 10.79 -2.17 -1.70
C THR A 557 9.84 -3.34 -1.92
N GLY A 558 10.18 -4.54 -1.43
CA GLY A 558 9.30 -5.69 -1.46
C GLY A 558 8.15 -5.54 -0.46
N VAL A 559 6.91 -5.63 -0.95
CA VAL A 559 5.70 -5.60 -0.11
C VAL A 559 4.91 -6.90 -0.34
N GLU A 560 5.10 -7.89 0.51
CA GLU A 560 4.36 -9.15 0.42
C GLU A 560 2.84 -8.97 0.61
N VAL A 561 2.00 -9.70 -0.14
CA VAL A 561 0.55 -9.73 0.11
C VAL A 561 0.28 -10.85 1.11
N ALA A 562 0.56 -10.59 2.39
CA ALA A 562 0.45 -11.59 3.46
C ALA A 562 -0.45 -11.12 4.60
N HIS A 563 -0.90 -12.09 5.41
CA HIS A 563 -1.74 -11.87 6.60
C HIS A 563 -1.14 -10.90 7.62
N ALA A 564 0.18 -10.91 7.78
CA ALA A 564 0.90 -10.06 8.74
C ALA A 564 1.36 -8.71 8.16
N MET A 565 1.02 -8.41 6.90
CA MET A 565 1.49 -7.18 6.26
C MET A 565 0.85 -5.94 6.90
N VAL A 566 1.70 -4.95 7.15
CA VAL A 566 1.31 -3.57 7.45
C VAL A 566 1.94 -2.68 6.38
N HIS A 567 1.11 -2.19 5.47
CA HIS A 567 1.47 -1.18 4.49
C HIS A 567 0.67 0.08 4.81
N GLY A 568 1.36 1.00 5.47
CA GLY A 568 0.83 2.16 6.15
C GLY A 568 1.87 2.60 7.20
N GLY A 569 1.46 3.42 8.15
CA GLY A 569 2.33 3.92 9.21
C GLY A 569 1.84 5.27 9.75
N PRO A 570 2.52 5.84 10.74
CA PRO A 570 2.20 7.18 11.23
C PRO A 570 2.18 8.24 10.11
N PHE A 571 1.46 9.33 10.33
CA PHE A 571 1.42 10.46 9.40
C PHE A 571 2.84 11.04 9.16
N PRO A 572 3.24 11.39 7.92
CA PRO A 572 2.43 11.47 6.70
C PRO A 572 2.37 10.20 5.83
N ALA A 573 2.89 9.05 6.25
CA ALA A 573 2.80 7.83 5.45
C ALA A 573 1.34 7.49 5.10
N THR A 574 0.46 7.55 6.10
CA THR A 574 -0.99 7.54 5.93
C THR A 574 -1.67 8.41 6.96
N ASN A 575 -2.90 8.84 6.68
CA ASN A 575 -3.74 9.52 7.66
C ASN A 575 -4.48 8.55 8.61
N ALA A 576 -4.39 7.23 8.36
CA ALA A 576 -5.05 6.19 9.14
C ALA A 576 -4.06 5.11 9.65
N PRO A 577 -3.15 5.45 10.58
CA PRO A 577 -2.03 4.59 10.99
C PRO A 577 -2.42 3.29 11.71
N HIS A 578 -3.68 3.18 12.14
CA HIS A 578 -4.22 1.98 12.81
C HIS A 578 -4.74 0.94 11.80
N THR A 579 -4.54 1.15 10.50
CA THR A 579 -5.00 0.29 9.41
C THR A 579 -3.85 -0.11 8.48
N THR A 580 -4.13 -0.95 7.49
CA THR A 580 -3.22 -1.30 6.41
C THR A 580 -3.93 -1.20 5.07
N ALA A 581 -3.25 -0.73 4.03
CA ALA A 581 -3.76 -0.75 2.66
C ALA A 581 -3.45 -2.07 1.92
N VAL A 582 -2.55 -2.90 2.46
CA VAL A 582 -2.13 -4.18 1.84
C VAL A 582 -2.27 -5.33 2.83
N GLY A 583 -2.74 -6.45 2.30
CA GLY A 583 -2.96 -7.68 3.07
C GLY A 583 -4.41 -7.82 3.55
N PRO A 584 -4.79 -9.00 4.04
CA PRO A 584 -6.14 -9.34 4.46
C PRO A 584 -6.84 -8.34 5.38
N MET A 585 -6.12 -7.72 6.33
CA MET A 585 -6.73 -6.76 7.28
C MET A 585 -7.20 -5.47 6.60
N ALA A 586 -6.79 -5.19 5.36
CA ALA A 586 -7.22 -4.00 4.63
C ALA A 586 -8.74 -3.97 4.37
N ILE A 587 -9.43 -5.10 4.50
CA ILE A 587 -10.90 -5.22 4.42
C ILE A 587 -11.61 -4.46 5.55
N GLU A 588 -10.99 -4.33 6.73
CA GLU A 588 -11.62 -3.69 7.90
C GLU A 588 -11.85 -2.19 7.69
N ARG A 589 -11.07 -1.54 6.80
CA ARG A 589 -11.26 -0.12 6.41
C ARG A 589 -12.66 0.16 5.87
N TRP A 590 -13.32 -0.85 5.31
CA TRP A 590 -14.59 -0.70 4.60
C TRP A 590 -15.79 -1.16 5.41
N ALA A 591 -15.60 -1.43 6.70
CA ALA A 591 -16.65 -1.96 7.57
C ALA A 591 -16.72 -1.21 8.91
N ARG A 592 -17.84 -1.39 9.61
CA ARG A 592 -18.07 -0.87 10.96
C ARG A 592 -18.79 -1.90 11.83
N PRO A 593 -18.62 -1.86 13.17
CA PRO A 593 -19.36 -2.75 14.04
C PRO A 593 -20.85 -2.40 14.12
N VAL A 594 -21.70 -3.41 14.26
CA VAL A 594 -23.09 -3.31 14.71
C VAL A 594 -23.30 -4.30 15.85
N CYS A 595 -23.92 -3.85 16.94
CA CYS A 595 -24.31 -4.69 18.06
C CYS A 595 -25.83 -4.92 18.05
N TYR A 596 -26.21 -6.18 18.18
CA TYR A 596 -27.57 -6.68 18.29
C TYR A 596 -27.79 -7.08 19.75
N GLN A 597 -28.68 -6.37 20.44
CA GLN A 597 -29.01 -6.62 21.84
C GLN A 597 -30.34 -7.35 21.93
N ASN A 598 -30.36 -8.50 22.62
CA ASN A 598 -31.55 -9.33 22.85
C ASN A 598 -32.31 -9.67 21.56
N ALA A 599 -31.62 -9.73 20.42
CA ALA A 599 -32.24 -10.00 19.14
C ALA A 599 -32.75 -11.45 19.10
N PRO A 600 -34.01 -11.70 18.70
CA PRO A 600 -34.50 -13.05 18.47
C PRO A 600 -33.63 -13.78 17.44
N GLU A 601 -33.43 -15.09 17.61
CA GLU A 601 -32.61 -15.93 16.73
C GLU A 601 -33.00 -15.80 15.24
N ALA A 602 -34.29 -15.64 14.96
CA ALA A 602 -34.82 -15.46 13.60
C ALA A 602 -34.43 -14.11 12.96
N MET A 603 -34.14 -13.09 13.77
CA MET A 603 -33.78 -11.74 13.34
C MET A 603 -32.26 -11.54 13.26
N LEU A 604 -31.47 -12.47 13.79
CA LEU A 604 -30.02 -12.41 13.71
C LEU A 604 -29.53 -12.77 12.29
N PRO A 605 -28.48 -12.08 11.80
CA PRO A 605 -27.79 -12.50 10.59
C PRO A 605 -27.15 -13.89 10.81
N PRO A 606 -27.01 -14.72 9.75
CA PRO A 606 -26.45 -16.08 9.86
C PRO A 606 -25.13 -16.17 10.64
N GLU A 607 -24.28 -15.15 10.50
CA GLU A 607 -22.98 -15.00 11.16
C GLU A 607 -23.07 -14.99 12.70
N LEU A 608 -24.20 -14.52 13.25
CA LEU A 608 -24.43 -14.34 14.69
C LEU A 608 -25.41 -15.36 15.28
N LYS A 609 -25.97 -16.26 14.46
CA LYS A 609 -26.89 -17.30 14.92
C LYS A 609 -26.20 -18.28 15.85
N SER A 610 -26.92 -18.70 16.88
CA SER A 610 -26.45 -19.64 17.90
C SER A 610 -25.99 -20.97 17.28
N THR A 611 -26.66 -21.42 16.22
CA THR A 611 -26.33 -22.67 15.51
C THR A 611 -25.03 -22.63 14.71
N ASN A 612 -24.42 -21.45 14.52
CA ASN A 612 -23.26 -21.22 13.64
C ASN A 612 -23.40 -21.87 12.25
N PRO A 613 -24.44 -21.51 11.47
CA PRO A 613 -24.73 -22.17 10.20
C PRO A 613 -23.62 -22.02 9.15
N LEU A 614 -22.69 -21.08 9.36
CA LEU A 614 -21.56 -20.79 8.48
C LEU A 614 -20.23 -21.39 8.99
N GLY A 615 -20.21 -22.05 10.15
CA GLY A 615 -18.98 -22.63 10.72
C GLY A 615 -17.89 -21.60 11.02
N LEU A 616 -18.27 -20.36 11.36
CA LEU A 616 -17.31 -19.28 11.61
C LEU A 616 -16.59 -19.48 12.94
N ARG A 617 -15.32 -19.08 12.99
CA ARG A 617 -14.62 -18.87 14.27
C ARG A 617 -15.07 -17.55 14.90
N ARG A 618 -15.63 -17.61 16.10
CA ARG A 618 -16.26 -16.49 16.81
C ARG A 618 -15.67 -16.34 18.21
N LEU A 619 -15.74 -15.14 18.77
CA LEU A 619 -15.37 -14.87 20.16
C LEU A 619 -16.63 -14.96 21.03
N ILE A 620 -16.76 -15.98 21.87
CA ILE A 620 -17.92 -16.22 22.73
C ILE A 620 -17.52 -16.08 24.19
N ASP A 621 -18.07 -15.08 24.89
CA ASP A 621 -17.71 -14.72 26.28
C ASP A 621 -16.19 -14.66 26.54
N GLY A 622 -15.42 -14.16 25.57
CA GLY A 622 -13.97 -14.03 25.66
C GLY A 622 -13.16 -15.22 25.13
N GLU A 623 -13.81 -16.32 24.70
CA GLU A 623 -13.13 -17.51 24.17
C GLU A 623 -13.36 -17.71 22.67
N TRP A 624 -12.29 -18.01 21.92
CA TRP A 624 -12.40 -18.28 20.49
C TRP A 624 -12.89 -19.71 20.22
N THR A 625 -14.01 -19.87 19.51
CA THR A 625 -14.59 -21.18 19.16
C THR A 625 -15.36 -21.14 17.83
N ASP A 626 -15.44 -22.27 17.14
CA ASP A 626 -16.32 -22.51 15.99
C ASP A 626 -17.60 -23.30 16.37
N ALA A 627 -17.75 -23.64 17.65
CA ALA A 627 -18.89 -24.40 18.14
C ALA A 627 -20.22 -23.62 18.04
N LYS A 628 -21.30 -24.38 17.99
CA LYS A 628 -22.66 -23.88 18.26
C LYS A 628 -22.77 -23.44 19.72
N ILE A 629 -23.63 -22.47 19.98
CA ILE A 629 -24.04 -22.13 21.34
C ILE A 629 -25.15 -23.10 21.73
N GLU A 630 -24.89 -23.93 22.72
CA GLU A 630 -25.94 -24.77 23.33
C GLU A 630 -26.94 -23.84 24.03
N ARG A 631 -28.24 -24.02 23.74
CA ARG A 631 -29.28 -23.28 24.46
C ARG A 631 -29.25 -23.76 25.92
N ALA A 632 -29.05 -22.82 26.84
CA ALA A 632 -29.23 -23.04 28.26
C ALA A 632 -30.70 -23.31 28.59
#